data_AF-A0A2K6Q9S1-F1
#
_entry.id   AF-A0A2K6Q9S1-F1
#
_cell.length_a   1.000
_cell.length_b   1.000
_cell.length_c   1.000
_cell.angle_alpha   90.00
_cell.angle_beta   90.00
_cell.angle_gamma   90.00
#
_symmetry.space_group_name_H-M   'P 1'
#
loop_
_entity.id
_entity.type
_entity.pdbx_description
1 polymer ?
#
loop_
_entity_poly.entity_id
_entity_poly.type
_entity_poly.pdbx_seq_one_letter_code
_entity_poly.pdbx_strand_id
1 'polypeptide(L)'
;MSTTGSFEGFQAVSLKQERDDQPSETDHLSMEEEDPGKDPMPRQISRQSSVIKSTLYPNPYHQPYISRKYFATRPGAIETAMEDLKGHVAETSGETIQGFWLLTKIDHWNNEQERILLVTDKTLLICKYDFIMLSCVQLQRIPLSAVYRICLGNFTFPGMSLDKRQGEGLRIYWGSPEEQSLLSRWNPWSTEVPYATFTEHPMKYTSEKFLEICKLSGFMSKLVPAIQNAHKNSTGSGSRKKLMVLTEPILIETYTGLMSFIGNRNKLGYSLARGSIGF
;
A
#
# COMPACT_ATOMS: atom_id res chain seq x y z
N MET A 1 42.86 -23.58 -48.01
CA MET A 1 41.74 -23.45 -48.95
C MET A 1 40.53 -23.06 -48.11
N SER A 2 40.26 -21.76 -47.97
CA SER A 2 39.30 -21.01 -48.83
C SER A 2 37.90 -21.61 -48.63
N THR A 3 36.90 -20.90 -48.11
CA THR A 3 36.40 -19.62 -48.60
C THR A 3 35.52 -18.93 -47.56
N THR A 4 35.76 -17.64 -47.40
CA THR A 4 34.85 -16.58 -46.95
C THR A 4 33.46 -16.70 -47.62
N GLY A 5 32.41 -16.79 -46.81
CA GLY A 5 31.02 -16.63 -47.23
C GLY A 5 30.58 -15.18 -47.02
N SER A 6 30.24 -14.54 -48.13
CA SER A 6 29.90 -13.13 -48.29
C SER A 6 28.69 -12.68 -47.45
N PHE A 7 28.81 -11.50 -46.83
CA PHE A 7 27.68 -10.72 -46.32
C PHE A 7 26.93 -10.13 -47.51
N GLU A 8 25.65 -10.46 -47.67
CA GLU A 8 24.80 -9.89 -48.71
C GLU A 8 23.60 -9.17 -48.08
N GLY A 9 23.67 -7.84 -48.10
CA GLY A 9 22.53 -6.96 -48.38
C GLY A 9 21.46 -6.73 -47.31
N PHE A 10 21.77 -6.03 -46.21
CA PHE A 10 20.75 -5.23 -45.53
C PHE A 10 20.80 -3.81 -46.09
N GLN A 11 19.78 -3.44 -46.88
CA GLN A 11 19.60 -2.06 -47.34
C GLN A 11 18.83 -1.28 -46.28
N ALA A 12 19.51 -0.36 -45.60
CA ALA A 12 18.88 0.55 -44.65
C ALA A 12 17.94 1.51 -45.39
N VAL A 13 16.66 1.49 -45.03
CA VAL A 13 15.69 2.49 -45.50
C VAL A 13 16.02 3.82 -44.81
N SER A 14 16.44 4.81 -45.59
CA SER A 14 16.65 6.17 -45.09
C SER A 14 15.29 6.79 -44.75
N LEU A 15 15.09 7.12 -43.47
CA LEU A 15 13.99 7.96 -43.02
C LEU A 15 14.14 9.34 -43.67
N LYS A 16 13.21 9.68 -44.57
CA LYS A 16 13.06 11.06 -45.02
C LYS A 16 12.61 11.88 -43.83
N GLN A 17 13.37 12.93 -43.53
CA GLN A 17 13.03 13.95 -42.55
C GLN A 17 11.79 14.68 -43.05
N GLU A 18 10.64 14.34 -42.46
CA GLU A 18 9.39 15.04 -42.69
C GLU A 18 9.53 16.42 -42.05
N ARG A 19 9.50 17.41 -42.93
CA ARG A 19 9.69 18.83 -42.63
C ARG A 19 8.40 19.30 -41.95
N ASP A 20 8.52 19.91 -40.77
CA ASP A 20 7.43 20.64 -40.12
C ASP A 20 6.98 21.78 -41.03
N ASP A 21 5.98 21.52 -41.88
CA ASP A 21 5.25 22.55 -42.61
C ASP A 21 3.94 22.84 -41.84
N GLN A 22 4.07 23.80 -40.95
CA GLN A 22 2.99 24.48 -40.24
C GLN A 22 2.04 25.14 -41.24
N PRO A 23 0.73 24.82 -41.27
CA PRO A 23 -0.22 25.60 -42.06
C PRO A 23 -0.54 26.89 -41.31
N SER A 24 0.12 27.97 -41.75
CA SER A 24 -0.31 29.35 -41.55
C SER A 24 -1.70 29.55 -42.15
N GLU A 25 -2.66 29.97 -41.32
CA GLU A 25 -3.94 30.51 -41.78
C GLU A 25 -3.69 31.78 -42.62
N THR A 26 -3.78 31.63 -43.93
CA THR A 26 -3.95 32.74 -44.88
C THR A 26 -5.00 32.30 -45.88
N ASP A 27 -6.26 32.59 -45.58
CA ASP A 27 -7.30 32.56 -46.60
C ASP A 27 -7.37 33.92 -47.30
N HIS A 28 -7.29 33.80 -48.62
CA HIS A 28 -7.17 34.88 -49.58
C HIS A 28 -8.43 35.73 -49.65
N LEU A 29 -8.21 37.05 -49.68
CA LEU A 29 -9.18 38.07 -50.07
C LEU A 29 -9.49 37.95 -51.57
N SER A 30 -10.75 37.71 -51.91
CA SER A 30 -11.33 37.96 -53.23
C SER A 30 -12.00 39.34 -53.20
N MET A 31 -11.54 40.26 -54.06
CA MET A 31 -12.16 41.55 -54.33
C MET A 31 -13.39 41.39 -55.23
N GLU A 32 -14.49 42.05 -54.88
CA GLU A 32 -15.43 42.68 -55.81
C GLU A 32 -15.81 44.07 -55.23
N GLU A 33 -15.55 45.13 -55.99
CA GLU A 33 -16.08 46.51 -55.84
C GLU A 33 -17.51 46.54 -56.46
N GLU A 34 -18.55 47.26 -56.00
CA GLU A 34 -18.84 48.71 -55.81
C GLU A 34 -20.13 48.85 -54.93
N ASP A 35 -20.13 49.65 -53.84
CA ASP A 35 -20.72 51.01 -53.59
C ASP A 35 -22.28 51.15 -53.47
N PRO A 36 -22.86 52.19 -52.81
CA PRO A 36 -23.07 52.32 -51.38
C PRO A 36 -24.55 52.49 -50.98
N GLY A 37 -24.85 52.29 -49.69
CA GLY A 37 -25.97 52.98 -49.05
C GLY A 37 -26.94 52.08 -48.29
N LYS A 38 -26.76 52.06 -46.96
CA LYS A 38 -27.78 52.20 -45.89
C LYS A 38 -27.29 51.49 -44.63
N ASP A 39 -27.45 52.20 -43.51
CA ASP A 39 -27.00 51.85 -42.16
C ASP A 39 -27.20 50.38 -41.76
N PRO A 40 -26.23 49.74 -41.06
CA PRO A 40 -26.42 48.39 -40.56
C PRO A 40 -27.18 48.43 -39.23
N MET A 41 -28.40 47.89 -39.23
CA MET A 41 -29.06 47.47 -38.00
C MET A 41 -28.37 46.18 -37.51
N PRO A 42 -27.91 46.07 -36.25
CA PRO A 42 -27.18 44.88 -35.82
C PRO A 42 -28.17 43.72 -35.64
N ARG A 43 -28.21 42.80 -36.61
CA ARG A 43 -28.76 41.46 -36.40
C ARG A 43 -27.83 40.71 -35.46
N GLN A 44 -28.25 40.62 -34.20
CA GLN A 44 -27.57 39.85 -33.17
C GLN A 44 -27.64 38.35 -33.52
N ILE A 45 -26.66 37.87 -34.29
CA ILE A 45 -26.41 36.44 -34.42
C ILE A 45 -25.87 36.00 -33.06
N SER A 46 -26.75 35.41 -32.26
CA SER A 46 -26.37 34.71 -31.02
C SER A 46 -25.42 33.57 -31.39
N ARG A 47 -24.11 33.84 -31.34
CA ARG A 47 -23.10 32.80 -31.20
C ARG A 47 -23.34 32.16 -29.85
N GLN A 48 -24.10 31.07 -29.81
CA GLN A 48 -24.08 30.17 -28.66
C GLN A 48 -22.63 29.74 -28.46
N SER A 49 -21.98 30.31 -27.46
CA SER A 49 -20.72 29.80 -26.94
C SER A 49 -20.99 28.38 -26.47
N SER A 50 -20.59 27.38 -27.27
CA SER A 50 -20.50 26.01 -26.81
C SER A 50 -19.38 25.97 -25.78
N VAL A 51 -19.74 26.24 -24.52
CA VAL A 51 -18.89 25.94 -23.38
C VAL A 51 -18.80 24.42 -23.34
N ILE A 52 -17.77 23.86 -23.98
CA ILE A 52 -17.41 22.46 -23.78
C ILE A 52 -16.98 22.37 -22.33
N LYS A 53 -17.92 21.98 -21.47
CA LYS A 53 -17.65 21.68 -20.08
C LYS A 53 -16.94 20.33 -20.04
N SER A 54 -15.62 20.36 -20.22
CA SER A 54 -14.77 19.19 -19.99
C SER A 54 -14.95 18.78 -18.53
N THR A 55 -15.65 17.68 -18.33
CA THR A 55 -15.82 17.07 -17.01
C THR A 55 -14.89 15.87 -17.00
N LEU A 56 -13.84 15.94 -16.18
CA LEU A 56 -12.97 14.79 -15.97
C LEU A 56 -13.78 13.69 -15.29
N TYR A 57 -13.96 12.57 -15.99
CA TYR A 57 -14.61 11.39 -15.46
C TYR A 57 -13.59 10.26 -15.23
N PRO A 58 -13.56 9.67 -14.03
CA PRO A 58 -14.27 10.10 -12.82
C PRO A 58 -13.67 11.38 -12.20
N ASN A 59 -14.49 12.16 -11.50
CA ASN A 59 -14.05 13.36 -10.78
C ASN A 59 -13.00 12.98 -9.70
N PRO A 60 -11.76 13.50 -9.77
CA PRO A 60 -10.66 13.12 -8.87
C PRO A 60 -10.86 13.55 -7.41
N TYR A 61 -11.78 14.49 -7.14
CA TYR A 61 -12.10 14.98 -5.80
C TYR A 61 -13.13 14.12 -5.05
N HIS A 62 -13.64 13.04 -5.66
CA HIS A 62 -14.52 12.10 -4.98
C HIS A 62 -13.71 11.14 -4.09
N GLN A 63 -14.06 11.06 -2.81
CA GLN A 63 -13.56 10.07 -1.85
C GLN A 63 -13.52 8.60 -2.37
N PRO A 64 -14.50 8.12 -3.19
CA PRO A 64 -14.40 6.79 -3.82
C PRO A 64 -13.27 6.65 -4.87
N TYR A 65 -12.66 7.71 -5.35
CA TYR A 65 -11.49 7.65 -6.25
C TYR A 65 -10.21 7.28 -5.48
N ILE A 66 -10.03 7.83 -4.27
CA ILE A 66 -8.85 7.53 -3.43
C ILE A 66 -8.87 6.08 -3.00
N SER A 67 -10.04 5.55 -2.65
CA SER A 67 -10.16 4.16 -2.22
C SER A 67 -9.79 3.17 -3.32
N ARG A 68 -10.31 3.39 -4.55
CA ARG A 68 -10.02 2.57 -5.73
C ARG A 68 -8.54 2.48 -6.11
N LYS A 69 -7.69 3.38 -5.60
CA LYS A 69 -6.23 3.27 -5.80
C LYS A 69 -5.65 2.08 -5.07
N TYR A 70 -6.19 1.67 -3.92
CA TYR A 70 -5.73 0.50 -3.17
C TYR A 70 -6.25 -0.76 -3.83
N PHE A 71 -5.33 -1.62 -4.29
CA PHE A 71 -5.68 -2.89 -4.92
C PHE A 71 -6.47 -3.80 -3.96
N ALA A 72 -6.19 -3.72 -2.65
CA ALA A 72 -6.95 -4.41 -1.61
C ALA A 72 -8.46 -4.10 -1.64
N THR A 73 -8.87 -2.90 -2.06
CA THR A 73 -10.30 -2.54 -2.12
C THR A 73 -11.01 -2.96 -3.39
N ARG A 74 -10.29 -3.56 -4.33
CA ARG A 74 -10.91 -4.07 -5.54
C ARG A 74 -11.86 -5.22 -5.19
N PRO A 75 -13.01 -5.33 -5.86
CA PRO A 75 -13.95 -6.43 -5.61
C PRO A 75 -13.26 -7.78 -5.71
N GLY A 76 -13.43 -8.64 -4.70
CA GLY A 76 -12.85 -9.98 -4.67
C GLY A 76 -11.39 -10.06 -4.21
N ALA A 77 -10.64 -8.95 -4.16
CA ALA A 77 -9.21 -9.00 -3.88
C ALA A 77 -8.89 -9.54 -2.47
N ILE A 78 -9.69 -9.15 -1.48
CA ILE A 78 -9.54 -9.65 -0.10
C ILE A 78 -10.04 -11.09 0.00
N GLU A 79 -11.13 -11.43 -0.69
CA GLU A 79 -11.69 -12.79 -0.72
C GLU A 79 -10.69 -13.79 -1.29
N THR A 80 -10.06 -13.46 -2.42
CA THR A 80 -8.99 -14.26 -3.03
C THR A 80 -7.81 -14.40 -2.07
N ALA A 81 -7.34 -13.29 -1.50
CA ALA A 81 -6.23 -13.33 -0.54
C ALA A 81 -6.55 -14.19 0.70
N MET A 82 -7.79 -14.14 1.20
CA MET A 82 -8.22 -14.97 2.31
C MET A 82 -8.20 -16.45 1.91
N GLU A 83 -8.68 -16.80 0.73
CA GLU A 83 -8.74 -18.19 0.27
C GLU A 83 -7.34 -18.77 0.04
N ASP A 84 -6.45 -18.04 -0.61
CA ASP A 84 -5.07 -18.46 -0.83
C ASP A 84 -4.34 -18.70 0.50
N LEU A 85 -4.55 -17.81 1.47
CA LEU A 85 -3.91 -17.93 2.78
C LEU A 85 -4.54 -19.05 3.62
N LYS A 86 -5.84 -19.33 3.49
CA LYS A 86 -6.44 -20.54 4.09
C LYS A 86 -5.81 -21.81 3.53
N GLY A 87 -5.66 -21.88 2.20
CA GLY A 87 -5.01 -23.01 1.53
C GLY A 87 -3.61 -23.25 2.08
N HIS A 88 -2.79 -22.19 2.19
CA HIS A 88 -1.45 -22.29 2.76
C HIS A 88 -1.42 -22.76 4.23
N VAL A 89 -2.38 -22.32 5.06
CA VAL A 89 -2.47 -22.76 6.46
C VAL A 89 -2.90 -24.22 6.55
N ALA A 90 -3.90 -24.63 5.76
CA ALA A 90 -4.37 -26.01 5.71
C ALA A 90 -3.26 -26.97 5.28
N GLU A 91 -2.48 -26.60 4.27
CA GLU A 91 -1.35 -27.40 3.77
C GLU A 91 -0.21 -27.48 4.78
N THR A 92 0.12 -26.37 5.46
CA THR A 92 1.33 -26.34 6.30
C THR A 92 1.10 -26.87 7.72
N SER A 93 0.01 -26.50 8.37
CA SER A 93 -0.18 -26.75 9.81
C SER A 93 -1.53 -27.36 10.16
N GLY A 94 -2.55 -27.26 9.29
CA GLY A 94 -3.90 -27.74 9.57
C GLY A 94 -4.58 -26.99 10.73
N GLU A 95 -4.09 -25.79 11.07
CA GLU A 95 -4.58 -25.00 12.20
C GLU A 95 -5.91 -24.31 11.88
N THR A 96 -6.77 -24.19 12.90
CA THR A 96 -8.04 -23.47 12.77
C THR A 96 -7.80 -21.97 12.80
N ILE A 97 -8.23 -21.28 11.75
CA ILE A 97 -8.10 -19.83 11.63
C ILE A 97 -9.23 -19.15 12.42
N GLN A 98 -8.87 -18.28 13.36
CA GLN A 98 -9.81 -17.52 14.18
C GLN A 98 -10.27 -16.21 13.52
N GLY A 99 -9.49 -15.68 12.59
CA GLY A 99 -9.86 -14.50 11.83
C GLY A 99 -8.75 -13.96 10.93
N PHE A 100 -9.11 -12.92 10.16
CA PHE A 100 -8.29 -12.24 9.17
C PHE A 100 -8.37 -10.73 9.38
N TRP A 101 -7.22 -10.06 9.29
CA TRP A 101 -7.14 -8.61 9.44
C TRP A 101 -6.22 -8.01 8.38
N LEU A 102 -6.57 -6.84 7.87
CA LEU A 102 -5.72 -6.04 7.00
C LEU A 102 -5.24 -4.82 7.79
N LEU A 103 -3.95 -4.81 8.15
CA LEU A 103 -3.36 -3.75 8.96
C LEU A 103 -2.10 -3.20 8.30
N THR A 104 -1.67 -2.04 8.79
CA THR A 104 -0.39 -1.47 8.39
C THR A 104 0.66 -1.87 9.44
N LYS A 105 1.63 -2.68 9.04
CA LYS A 105 2.84 -2.93 9.84
C LYS A 105 3.73 -1.70 9.75
N ILE A 106 4.20 -1.25 10.90
CA ILE A 106 5.25 -0.25 11.02
C ILE A 106 6.55 -0.98 11.35
N ASP A 107 7.56 -0.80 10.50
CA ASP A 107 8.90 -1.30 10.79
C ASP A 107 9.66 -0.41 11.79
N HIS A 108 10.88 -0.82 12.16
CA HIS A 108 11.71 -0.09 13.12
C HIS A 108 12.25 1.24 12.56
N TRP A 109 12.16 1.46 11.24
CA TRP A 109 12.51 2.69 10.53
C TRP A 109 11.31 3.59 10.25
N ASN A 110 10.16 3.30 10.87
CA ASN A 110 8.94 4.05 10.69
C ASN A 110 8.27 3.88 9.31
N ASN A 111 8.65 2.93 8.46
CA ASN A 111 7.96 2.73 7.18
C ASN A 111 6.64 1.98 7.38
N GLU A 112 5.60 2.45 6.69
CA GLU A 112 4.32 1.78 6.59
C GLU A 112 4.36 0.67 5.56
N GLN A 113 3.83 -0.51 5.91
CA GLN A 113 3.77 -1.68 5.05
C GLN A 113 2.40 -2.35 5.17
N GLU A 114 1.69 -2.53 4.05
CA GLU A 114 0.41 -3.23 4.00
C GLU A 114 0.62 -4.72 4.29
N ARG A 115 -0.07 -5.26 5.31
CA ARG A 115 0.05 -6.66 5.73
C ARG A 115 -1.30 -7.27 6.05
N ILE A 116 -1.46 -8.54 5.65
CA ILE A 116 -2.58 -9.38 6.08
C ILE A 116 -2.11 -10.15 7.31
N LEU A 117 -2.87 -10.08 8.40
CA LEU A 117 -2.63 -10.84 9.61
C LEU A 117 -3.67 -11.95 9.75
N LEU A 118 -3.21 -13.13 10.13
CA LEU A 118 -4.09 -14.25 10.49
C LEU A 118 -3.76 -14.67 11.90
N VAL A 119 -4.81 -14.88 12.70
CA VAL A 119 -4.69 -15.48 14.03
C VAL A 119 -5.22 -16.89 13.94
N THR A 120 -4.41 -17.89 14.26
CA THR A 120 -4.83 -19.28 14.40
C THR A 120 -4.93 -19.67 15.88
N ASP A 121 -5.11 -20.95 16.18
CA ASP A 121 -5.07 -21.49 17.54
C ASP A 121 -3.67 -21.42 18.17
N LYS A 122 -2.60 -21.49 17.38
CA LYS A 122 -1.21 -21.58 17.87
C LYS A 122 -0.26 -20.57 17.27
N THR A 123 -0.58 -19.97 16.11
CA THR A 123 0.32 -19.08 15.39
C THR A 123 -0.34 -17.76 15.01
N LEU A 124 0.45 -16.68 15.07
CA LEU A 124 0.17 -15.42 14.42
C LEU A 124 0.95 -15.38 13.11
N LEU A 125 0.25 -15.21 12.00
CA LEU A 125 0.84 -15.12 10.68
C LEU A 125 0.81 -13.67 10.21
N ILE A 126 1.94 -13.13 9.78
CA ILE A 126 2.06 -11.80 9.18
C ILE A 126 2.45 -11.99 7.72
N CYS A 127 1.54 -11.66 6.81
CA CYS A 127 1.67 -11.91 5.38
C CYS A 127 1.87 -10.60 4.60
N LYS A 128 2.89 -10.57 3.74
CA LYS A 128 2.99 -9.63 2.62
C LYS A 128 2.28 -10.27 1.42
N TYR A 129 1.12 -9.75 1.09
CA TYR A 129 0.33 -10.21 -0.04
C TYR A 129 0.42 -9.22 -1.19
N ASP A 130 0.67 -9.72 -2.41
CA ASP A 130 0.63 -8.92 -3.62
C ASP A 130 -0.78 -8.94 -4.20
N PHE A 131 -1.54 -7.87 -4.01
CA PHE A 131 -2.90 -7.72 -4.55
C PHE A 131 -2.95 -7.49 -6.06
N ILE A 132 -1.81 -7.28 -6.73
CA ILE A 132 -1.72 -7.18 -8.18
C ILE A 132 -1.51 -8.57 -8.78
N MET A 133 -0.54 -9.31 -8.25
CA MET A 133 -0.23 -10.67 -8.70
C MET A 133 -1.10 -11.77 -8.07
N LEU A 134 -1.90 -11.41 -7.06
CA LEU A 134 -2.72 -12.34 -6.27
C LEU A 134 -1.89 -13.49 -5.70
N SER A 135 -0.83 -13.15 -4.95
CA SER A 135 0.07 -14.15 -4.36
C SER A 135 0.66 -13.73 -3.02
N CYS A 136 0.94 -14.73 -2.18
CA CYS A 136 1.67 -14.55 -0.93
C CYS A 136 3.18 -14.42 -1.22
N VAL A 137 3.73 -13.23 -1.00
CA VAL A 137 5.16 -12.93 -1.27
C VAL A 137 6.04 -13.29 -0.07
N GLN A 138 5.54 -13.06 1.14
CA GLN A 138 6.28 -13.32 2.37
C GLN A 138 5.32 -13.70 3.49
N LEU A 139 5.62 -14.78 4.20
CA LEU A 139 4.83 -15.24 5.36
C LEU A 139 5.72 -15.41 6.58
N GLN A 140 5.56 -14.52 7.56
CA GLN A 140 6.23 -14.63 8.85
C GLN A 140 5.31 -15.36 9.84
N ARG A 141 5.81 -16.41 10.47
CA ARG A 141 5.08 -17.22 11.46
C ARG A 141 5.61 -16.96 12.85
N ILE A 142 4.72 -16.58 13.78
CA ILE A 142 5.07 -16.30 15.18
C ILE A 142 4.25 -17.24 16.06
N PRO A 143 4.87 -18.18 16.79
CA PRO A 143 4.16 -18.98 17.77
C PRO A 143 3.52 -18.09 18.84
N LEU A 144 2.22 -18.25 19.07
CA LEU A 144 1.51 -17.49 20.10
C LEU A 144 2.07 -17.76 21.49
N SER A 145 2.61 -18.96 21.74
CA SER A 145 3.31 -19.32 22.99
C SER A 145 4.60 -18.53 23.25
N ALA A 146 5.19 -17.94 22.21
CA ALA A 146 6.38 -17.09 22.34
C ALA A 146 6.04 -15.64 22.70
N VAL A 147 4.78 -15.22 22.51
CA VAL A 147 4.35 -13.84 22.75
C VAL A 147 4.24 -13.57 24.25
N TYR A 148 5.07 -12.68 24.77
CA TYR A 148 5.09 -12.39 26.22
C TYR A 148 4.54 -11.01 26.58
N ARG A 149 4.55 -10.05 25.64
CA ARG A 149 4.10 -8.67 25.88
C ARG A 149 3.36 -8.12 24.67
N ILE A 150 2.29 -7.38 24.96
CA ILE A 150 1.54 -6.59 24.01
C ILE A 150 1.40 -5.17 24.58
N CYS A 151 1.68 -4.16 23.77
CA CYS A 151 1.55 -2.76 24.13
C CYS A 151 0.61 -2.04 23.17
N LEU A 152 -0.36 -1.34 23.71
CA LEU A 152 -1.28 -0.48 22.97
C LEU A 152 -1.04 0.97 23.37
N GLY A 153 -0.89 1.88 22.42
CA GLY A 153 -0.83 3.29 22.75
C GLY A 153 -0.33 4.17 21.63
N ASN A 154 -0.27 5.46 21.91
CA ASN A 154 0.11 6.48 20.93
C ASN A 154 1.58 6.36 20.54
N PHE A 155 1.88 6.64 19.28
CA PHE A 155 3.26 6.68 18.81
C PHE A 155 4.03 7.86 19.40
N THR A 156 5.24 7.59 19.88
CA THR A 156 6.19 8.60 20.36
C THR A 156 7.48 8.54 19.56
N PHE A 157 8.10 9.70 19.39
CA PHE A 157 9.28 9.88 18.55
C PHE A 157 10.35 10.69 19.29
N PRO A 158 11.64 10.42 19.05
CA PRO A 158 12.72 11.29 19.47
C PRO A 158 12.49 12.72 18.99
N GLY A 159 12.95 13.71 19.76
CA GLY A 159 12.69 15.14 19.49
C GLY A 159 13.09 15.58 18.07
N MET A 160 14.18 15.01 17.54
CA MET A 160 14.74 15.32 16.21
C MET A 160 14.15 14.52 15.05
N SER A 161 13.19 13.62 15.27
CA SER A 161 12.59 12.84 14.17
C SER A 161 11.86 13.75 13.19
N LEU A 162 12.18 13.64 11.90
CA LEU A 162 11.53 14.36 10.80
C LEU A 162 10.12 13.82 10.50
N ASP A 163 9.91 12.51 10.68
CA ASP A 163 8.67 11.83 10.35
C ASP A 163 7.96 11.42 11.64
N LYS A 164 7.01 12.24 12.06
CA LYS A 164 6.16 11.97 13.23
C LYS A 164 4.79 11.53 12.74
N ARG A 165 4.28 10.46 13.34
CA ARG A 165 2.90 10.04 13.11
C ARG A 165 2.02 10.27 14.33
N GLN A 166 0.76 10.52 14.05
CA GLN A 166 -0.29 10.53 15.05
C GLN A 166 -1.07 9.21 15.01
N GLY A 167 -1.81 8.95 16.08
CA GLY A 167 -2.66 7.77 16.21
C GLY A 167 -2.10 6.72 17.15
N GLU A 168 -2.90 5.68 17.32
CA GLU A 168 -2.62 4.55 18.18
C GLU A 168 -1.97 3.41 17.37
N GLY A 169 -1.01 2.75 18.01
CA GLY A 169 -0.39 1.54 17.52
C GLY A 169 -0.55 0.40 18.49
N LEU A 170 -0.32 -0.80 17.97
CA LEU A 170 -0.25 -2.04 18.71
C LEU A 170 1.11 -2.68 18.48
N ARG A 171 1.90 -2.89 19.53
CA ARG A 171 3.19 -3.60 19.45
C ARG A 171 3.10 -4.95 20.14
N ILE A 172 3.49 -6.00 19.43
CA ILE A 172 3.51 -7.39 19.93
C ILE A 172 4.97 -7.81 20.04
N TYR A 173 5.37 -8.40 21.17
CA TYR A 173 6.73 -8.88 21.43
C TYR A 173 6.76 -10.39 21.63
N TRP A 174 7.69 -11.10 20.96
CA TRP A 174 7.75 -12.56 20.94
C TRP A 174 9.16 -13.17 21.03
N GLY A 175 10.20 -12.39 21.35
CA GLY A 175 11.58 -12.87 21.54
C GLY A 175 12.26 -12.26 22.76
N SER A 176 13.45 -12.76 23.14
CA SER A 176 14.19 -12.16 24.26
C SER A 176 14.69 -10.76 23.88
N PRO A 177 14.52 -9.74 24.74
CA PRO A 177 15.19 -8.44 24.57
C PRO A 177 16.72 -8.57 24.45
N GLU A 178 17.29 -9.62 25.05
CA GLU A 178 18.75 -9.85 25.18
C GLU A 178 19.40 -10.37 23.88
N GLU A 179 18.61 -10.90 22.93
CA GLU A 179 19.10 -11.45 21.65
C GLU A 179 19.24 -10.38 20.54
N GLN A 180 19.00 -9.10 20.85
CA GLN A 180 19.04 -8.04 19.85
C GLN A 180 20.49 -7.68 19.47
N SER A 181 20.92 -8.10 18.28
CA SER A 181 22.16 -7.60 17.70
C SER A 181 21.99 -6.11 17.33
N LEU A 182 22.96 -5.26 17.70
CA LEU A 182 22.92 -3.83 17.32
C LEU A 182 22.86 -3.65 15.80
N LEU A 183 23.43 -4.59 15.03
CA LEU A 183 23.39 -4.59 13.57
C LEU A 183 21.98 -4.78 13.00
N SER A 184 21.13 -5.60 13.64
CA SER A 184 19.73 -5.77 13.22
C SER A 184 18.92 -4.46 13.32
N ARG A 185 19.24 -3.60 14.29
CA ARG A 185 18.59 -2.28 14.48
C ARG A 185 18.96 -1.26 13.40
N TRP A 186 20.10 -1.44 12.75
CA TRP A 186 20.60 -0.56 11.67
C TRP A 186 20.25 -1.06 10.27
N ASN A 187 19.66 -2.25 10.12
CA ASN A 187 19.28 -2.79 8.83
C ASN A 187 17.78 -2.59 8.54
N PRO A 188 17.39 -1.73 7.58
CA PRO A 188 15.99 -1.43 7.27
C PRO A 188 15.16 -2.64 6.82
N TRP A 189 15.83 -3.69 6.32
CA TRP A 189 15.19 -4.93 5.88
C TRP A 189 15.27 -6.06 6.90
N SER A 190 15.86 -5.83 8.09
CA SER A 190 15.94 -6.89 9.10
C SER A 190 14.56 -7.24 9.65
N THR A 191 14.23 -8.53 9.57
CA THR A 191 13.06 -9.14 10.23
C THR A 191 13.38 -9.69 11.61
N GLU A 192 14.62 -9.51 12.09
CA GLU A 192 15.14 -10.08 13.33
C GLU A 192 14.72 -9.30 14.58
N VAL A 193 14.07 -8.14 14.41
CA VAL A 193 13.47 -7.43 15.54
C VAL A 193 12.39 -8.31 16.18
N PRO A 194 12.48 -8.63 17.49
CA PRO A 194 11.58 -9.58 18.16
C PRO A 194 10.21 -8.96 18.50
N TYR A 195 9.77 -7.99 17.70
CA TYR A 195 8.49 -7.33 17.80
C TYR A 195 7.98 -6.87 16.43
N ALA A 196 6.66 -6.72 16.32
CA ALA A 196 6.03 -5.98 15.23
C ALA A 196 5.09 -4.96 15.81
N THR A 197 5.05 -3.81 15.14
CA THR A 197 4.15 -2.73 15.45
C THR A 197 3.13 -2.64 14.33
N PHE A 198 1.86 -2.47 14.68
CA PHE A 198 0.74 -2.37 13.75
C PHE A 198 -0.06 -1.12 14.03
N THR A 199 -0.67 -0.58 13.00
CA THR A 199 -1.70 0.46 13.10
C THR A 199 -2.85 0.12 12.16
N GLU A 200 -3.96 0.83 12.31
CA GLU A 200 -5.13 0.64 11.48
C GLU A 200 -4.82 1.00 10.03
N HIS A 201 -5.36 0.23 9.09
CA HIS A 201 -5.16 0.48 7.68
C HIS A 201 -5.91 1.74 7.22
N PRO A 202 -5.35 2.57 6.30
CA PRO A 202 -6.03 3.78 5.80
C PRO A 202 -7.43 3.55 5.22
N MET A 203 -7.71 2.32 4.79
CA MET A 203 -8.98 1.94 4.15
C MET A 203 -10.11 1.58 5.11
N LYS A 204 -9.90 1.68 6.43
CA LYS A 204 -10.88 1.33 7.47
C LYS A 204 -12.29 1.89 7.25
N TYR A 205 -12.43 3.10 6.70
CA TYR A 205 -13.73 3.76 6.53
C TYR A 205 -14.35 3.61 5.13
N THR A 206 -13.87 2.64 4.33
CA THR A 206 -14.32 2.47 2.94
C THR A 206 -15.58 1.63 2.82
N SER A 207 -15.71 0.60 3.66
CA SER A 207 -16.89 -0.26 3.74
C SER A 207 -16.99 -0.88 5.14
N GLU A 208 -18.15 -1.44 5.46
CA GLU A 208 -18.35 -2.19 6.72
C GLU A 208 -17.37 -3.34 6.86
N LYS A 209 -17.12 -4.08 5.77
CA LYS A 209 -16.10 -5.14 5.73
C LYS A 209 -14.71 -4.61 6.12
N PHE A 210 -14.29 -3.47 5.55
CA PHE A 210 -13.00 -2.85 5.89
C PHE A 210 -12.97 -2.32 7.33
N LEU A 211 -14.10 -1.84 7.84
CA LEU A 211 -14.22 -1.39 9.22
C LEU A 211 -13.96 -2.53 10.20
N GLU A 212 -14.40 -3.75 9.88
CA GLU A 212 -14.16 -4.94 10.72
C GLU A 212 -12.71 -5.43 10.62
N ILE A 213 -12.19 -5.64 9.41
CA ILE A 213 -10.87 -6.25 9.21
C ILE A 213 -9.70 -5.30 9.49
N CYS A 214 -9.91 -3.98 9.46
CA CYS A 214 -8.84 -2.99 9.69
C CYS A 214 -8.79 -2.45 11.12
N LYS A 215 -9.75 -2.81 11.99
CA LYS A 215 -9.84 -2.27 13.35
C LYS A 215 -8.96 -3.04 14.32
N LEU A 216 -8.05 -2.33 14.99
CA LEU A 216 -7.13 -2.94 15.97
C LEU A 216 -7.85 -3.60 17.14
N SER A 217 -8.96 -3.02 17.61
CA SER A 217 -9.73 -3.61 18.72
C SER A 217 -10.33 -4.97 18.35
N GLY A 218 -10.76 -5.14 17.10
CA GLY A 218 -11.27 -6.40 16.58
C GLY A 218 -10.19 -7.47 16.59
N PHE A 219 -9.00 -7.11 16.09
CA PHE A 219 -7.82 -7.97 16.12
C PHE A 219 -7.42 -8.37 17.55
N MET A 220 -7.32 -7.40 18.46
CA MET A 220 -6.95 -7.63 19.85
C MET A 220 -7.92 -8.56 20.59
N SER A 221 -9.22 -8.44 20.32
CA SER A 221 -10.24 -9.28 20.96
C SER A 221 -10.11 -10.76 20.61
N LYS A 222 -9.49 -11.10 19.47
CA LYS A 222 -9.18 -12.48 19.08
C LYS A 222 -7.75 -12.88 19.47
N LEU A 223 -6.78 -12.00 19.30
CA LEU A 223 -5.38 -12.29 19.58
C LEU A 223 -5.12 -12.58 21.06
N VAL A 224 -5.62 -11.74 21.98
CA VAL A 224 -5.32 -11.87 23.41
C VAL A 224 -5.82 -13.21 23.97
N PRO A 225 -7.07 -13.64 23.74
CA PRO A 225 -7.53 -14.96 24.15
C PRO A 225 -6.75 -16.11 23.49
N ALA A 226 -6.40 -15.98 22.21
CA ALA A 226 -5.64 -16.99 21.49
C ALA A 226 -4.27 -17.22 22.15
N ILE A 227 -3.54 -16.16 22.50
CA ILE A 227 -2.25 -16.25 23.21
C ILE A 227 -2.42 -16.86 24.59
N GLN A 228 -3.42 -16.41 25.36
CA GLN A 228 -3.69 -16.96 26.68
C GLN A 228 -4.00 -18.46 26.62
N ASN A 229 -4.71 -18.91 25.60
CA ASN A 229 -5.00 -20.33 25.38
C ASN A 229 -3.75 -21.11 24.93
N ALA A 230 -2.93 -20.55 24.04
CA ALA A 230 -1.65 -21.15 23.65
C ALA A 230 -0.72 -21.35 24.87
N HIS A 231 -0.68 -20.39 25.79
CA HIS A 231 0.11 -20.48 27.03
C HIS A 231 -0.40 -21.58 27.97
N LYS A 232 -1.73 -21.80 28.05
CA LYS A 232 -2.33 -22.88 28.85
C LYS A 232 -2.05 -24.27 28.26
N ASN A 233 -1.86 -24.36 26.94
CA ASN A 233 -1.59 -25.64 26.28
C ASN A 233 -0.10 -26.00 26.30
N SER A 234 0.79 -25.03 26.53
CA SER A 234 2.26 -25.21 26.52
C SER A 234 2.86 -25.67 27.88
N THR A 235 2.03 -26.11 28.84
CA THR A 235 2.36 -26.33 30.27
C THR A 235 3.31 -27.52 30.56
N GLY A 236 4.17 -27.91 29.61
CA GLY A 236 5.24 -28.91 29.81
C GLY A 236 6.62 -28.32 30.14
N SER A 237 6.83 -27.00 30.00
CA SER A 237 8.13 -26.37 30.23
C SER A 237 8.04 -25.33 31.37
N GLY A 238 8.86 -25.50 32.40
CA GLY A 238 8.72 -24.99 33.78
C GLY A 238 8.78 -23.48 34.03
N SER A 239 8.40 -22.62 33.07
CA SER A 239 8.26 -21.18 33.31
C SER A 239 6.99 -20.66 32.64
N ARG A 240 5.91 -20.51 33.42
CA ARG A 240 4.64 -19.93 32.98
C ARG A 240 4.81 -18.43 32.71
N LYS A 241 5.36 -18.06 31.55
CA LYS A 241 5.42 -16.66 31.12
C LYS A 241 3.99 -16.14 30.96
N LYS A 242 3.54 -15.30 31.90
CA LYS A 242 2.22 -14.66 31.85
C LYS A 242 2.26 -13.56 30.80
N LEU A 243 1.30 -13.56 29.87
CA LEU A 243 1.13 -12.49 28.89
C LEU A 243 0.89 -11.16 29.62
N MET A 244 1.69 -10.15 29.31
CA MET A 244 1.50 -8.77 29.78
C MET A 244 0.83 -7.95 28.68
N VAL A 245 -0.35 -7.39 28.96
CA VAL A 245 -1.02 -6.42 28.08
C VAL A 245 -0.94 -5.06 28.75
N LEU A 246 -0.25 -4.11 28.12
CA LEU A 246 0.01 -2.78 28.66
C LEU A 246 -0.58 -1.71 27.74
N THR A 247 -1.06 -0.62 28.33
CA THR A 247 -1.44 0.58 27.60
C THR A 247 -0.36 1.63 27.83
N GLU A 248 0.61 1.71 26.92
CA GLU A 248 1.77 2.59 27.04
C GLU A 248 2.15 3.19 25.67
N PRO A 249 2.77 4.38 25.65
CA PRO A 249 3.22 4.98 24.40
C PRO A 249 4.27 4.11 23.70
N ILE A 250 4.16 4.02 22.37
CA ILE A 250 5.02 3.17 21.54
C ILE A 250 6.12 4.04 20.94
N LEU A 251 7.34 3.92 21.49
CA LEU A 251 8.51 4.62 20.97
C LEU A 251 8.96 4.01 19.64
N ILE A 252 9.16 4.87 18.64
CA ILE A 252 9.79 4.53 17.36
C ILE A 252 11.13 5.25 17.28
N GLU A 253 12.22 4.48 17.26
CA GLU A 253 13.60 4.96 17.36
C GLU A 253 14.17 5.44 16.01
N THR A 254 13.37 6.18 15.25
CA THR A 254 13.80 6.75 13.97
C THR A 254 14.33 8.17 14.20
N TYR A 255 15.66 8.34 14.16
CA TYR A 255 16.31 9.62 14.48
C TYR A 255 16.38 10.60 13.30
N THR A 256 16.74 10.12 12.09
CA THR A 256 16.80 10.98 10.89
C THR A 256 15.52 10.91 10.06
N GLY A 257 14.89 9.73 9.92
CA GLY A 257 13.55 9.56 9.35
C GLY A 257 13.34 10.02 7.91
N LEU A 258 14.40 10.41 7.18
CA LEU A 258 14.25 10.94 5.83
C LEU A 258 13.69 9.90 4.84
N MET A 259 14.18 8.66 4.92
CA MET A 259 13.71 7.57 4.06
C MET A 259 12.25 7.22 4.33
N SER A 260 11.85 7.19 5.61
CA SER A 260 10.45 6.93 5.99
C SER A 260 9.55 8.09 5.61
N PHE A 261 10.01 9.33 5.77
CA PHE A 261 9.28 10.51 5.32
C PHE A 261 8.94 10.44 3.83
N ILE A 262 9.93 10.11 2.99
CA ILE A 262 9.72 9.98 1.53
C ILE A 262 8.83 8.77 1.22
N GLY A 263 9.10 7.61 1.83
CA GLY A 263 8.35 6.38 1.57
C GLY A 263 6.89 6.44 2.00
N ASN A 264 6.63 6.97 3.19
CA ASN A 264 5.30 7.09 3.77
C ASN A 264 4.45 8.15 3.05
N ARG A 265 5.05 9.28 2.66
CA ARG A 265 4.36 10.33 1.88
C ARG A 265 3.92 9.82 0.50
N ASN A 266 4.73 8.97 -0.12
CA ASN A 266 4.41 8.32 -1.40
C ASN A 266 3.68 6.97 -1.23
N LYS A 267 3.35 6.58 0.01
CA LYS A 267 2.66 5.33 0.35
C LYS A 267 3.30 4.10 -0.31
N LEU A 268 4.62 4.04 -0.36
CA LEU A 268 5.36 3.00 -1.11
C LEU A 268 5.11 1.58 -0.60
N GLY A 269 4.83 1.41 0.69
CA GLY A 269 4.55 0.09 1.26
C GLY A 269 3.11 -0.40 1.08
N TYR A 270 2.26 0.31 0.35
CA TYR A 270 0.91 -0.12 0.00
C TYR A 270 0.83 -0.51 -1.47
N SER A 271 0.00 -1.52 -1.74
CA SER A 271 -0.36 -1.90 -3.10
C SER A 271 -1.34 -0.86 -3.65
N LEU A 272 -0.78 0.11 -4.38
CA LEU A 272 -1.49 1.26 -4.94
C LEU A 272 -1.31 1.38 -6.45
N ALA A 273 -2.38 1.69 -7.16
CA ALA A 273 -2.31 2.13 -8.55
C ALA A 273 -1.68 3.53 -8.62
N ARG A 274 -0.47 3.64 -9.19
CA ARG A 274 0.34 4.87 -9.20
C ARG A 274 0.17 5.72 -10.48
N GLY A 275 -1.03 5.72 -11.03
CA GLY A 275 -1.35 6.42 -12.29
C GLY A 275 -1.03 5.57 -13.52
N SER A 276 -1.65 5.93 -14.63
CA SER A 276 -1.39 5.38 -15.95
C SER A 276 -0.58 6.42 -16.73
N ILE A 277 0.72 6.19 -16.91
CA ILE A 277 1.45 6.81 -18.02
C ILE A 277 1.23 5.84 -19.18
N GLY A 278 0.17 6.10 -19.96
CA GLY A 278 -0.12 5.39 -21.19
C GLY A 278 0.27 6.29 -22.36
N PHE A 279 0.95 5.71 -23.34
CA PHE A 279 1.12 6.30 -24.68
C PHE A 279 -0.05 5.87 -25.56
#